data_AF-A0ABD0P3F5-F1
#
_entry.id   AF-A0ABD0P3F5-F1
#
_cell.length_a   1.000
_cell.length_b   1.000
_cell.length_c   1.000
_cell.angle_alpha   90.00
_cell.angle_beta   90.00
_cell.angle_gamma   90.00
#
_symmetry.space_group_name_H-M   'P 1'
#
loop_
_entity.id
_entity.type
_entity.pdbx_description
1 polymer ?
#
loop_
_entity_poly.entity_id
_entity_poly.type
_entity_poly.pdbx_seq_one_letter_code
_entity_poly.pdbx_strand_id
1 'polypeptide(L)' 'PQVLVLLNLDAELSVKHPRLLSFTTQLKAGKGLTIVGSVLEGTYLTRDSDAKRAEQ' A
#
# COMPACT_ATOMS: atom_id res chain seq x y z
N PRO A 1 -7.50 16.68 5.40
CA PRO A 1 -6.12 16.22 5.66
C PRO A 1 -5.51 15.48 4.46
N GLN A 2 -4.29 15.83 4.06
CA GLN A 2 -3.51 14.97 3.15
C GLN A 2 -2.96 13.79 3.97
N VAL A 3 -3.09 12.56 3.47
CA VAL A 3 -2.77 11.35 4.25
C VAL A 3 -1.78 10.49 3.49
N LEU A 4 -0.68 10.11 4.16
CA LEU A 4 0.22 9.06 3.71
C LEU A 4 -0.14 7.77 4.46
N VAL A 5 -0.52 6.75 3.70
CA VAL A 5 -0.88 5.44 4.22
C VAL A 5 0.27 4.48 3.96
N LEU A 6 0.85 3.92 5.02
CA LEU A 6 1.87 2.88 4.92
C LEU A 6 1.22 1.51 5.13
N LEU A 7 1.39 0.62 4.15
CA LEU A 7 0.89 -0.74 4.18
C LEU A 7 2.03 -1.74 4.24
N ASN A 8 1.86 -2.75 5.09
CA ASN A 8 2.71 -3.92 5.11
C ASN A 8 2.10 -4.99 4.21
N LEU A 9 2.96 -5.63 3.42
CA LEU A 9 2.61 -6.78 2.61
C LEU A 9 2.98 -8.07 3.34
N ASP A 10 2.26 -9.14 3.03
CA ASP A 10 2.59 -10.49 3.48
C ASP A 10 3.56 -11.19 2.51
N ALA A 11 3.84 -12.47 2.79
CA ALA A 11 4.74 -13.28 1.98
C ALA A 11 4.23 -13.54 0.54
N GLU A 12 2.93 -13.36 0.30
CA GLU A 12 2.31 -13.50 -1.02
C GLU A 12 2.18 -12.15 -1.74
N LEU A 13 2.76 -11.10 -1.16
CA LEU A 13 2.70 -9.70 -1.59
C LEU A 13 1.30 -9.09 -1.51
N SER A 14 0.46 -9.59 -0.60
CA SER A 14 -0.90 -9.09 -0.37
C SER A 14 -0.96 -8.15 0.84
N VAL A 15 -1.93 -7.23 0.84
CA VAL A 15 -2.11 -6.26 1.94
C VAL A 15 -2.50 -6.97 3.23
N LYS A 16 -1.64 -6.88 4.25
CA LYS A 16 -1.88 -7.53 5.56
C LYS A 16 -3.07 -6.95 6.32
N HIS A 17 -3.38 -5.66 6.11
CA HIS A 17 -4.41 -4.93 6.84
C HIS A 17 -5.33 -4.11 5.91
N PRO A 18 -6.20 -4.76 5.12
CA PRO A 18 -7.05 -4.07 4.14
C PRO A 18 -8.03 -3.09 4.79
N ARG A 19 -8.42 -3.29 6.06
CA ARG A 19 -9.30 -2.37 6.80
C ARG A 19 -8.72 -0.95 6.95
N LEU A 20 -7.40 -0.80 6.87
CA LEU A 20 -6.75 0.50 6.96
C LEU A 20 -7.06 1.37 5.74
N LEU A 21 -7.20 0.76 4.57
CA LEU A 21 -7.69 1.42 3.35
C LEU A 21 -9.16 1.84 3.51
N SER A 22 -10.02 0.95 4.02
CA SER A 22 -11.43 1.28 4.28
C SER A 22 -11.57 2.45 5.25
N PHE A 23 -10.80 2.43 6.34
CA PHE A 23 -10.77 3.52 7.32
C PHE A 23 -10.29 4.84 6.69
N THR A 24 -9.22 4.80 5.89
CA THR A 24 -8.71 6.00 5.22
C THR A 24 -9.75 6.56 4.25
N THR A 25 -10.47 5.71 3.51
CA THR A 25 -11.56 6.14 2.63
C THR A 25 -12.69 6.81 3.41
N GLN A 26 -13.10 6.24 4.56
CA GLN A 26 -14.11 6.84 5.44
C GLN A 26 -13.66 8.19 6.00
N LEU A 27 -12.43 8.28 6.50
CA LEU A 27 -11.84 9.50 7.03
C LEU A 27 -11.78 10.62 5.97
N LYS A 28 -11.56 10.23 4.71
CA LYS A 28 -11.40 11.16 3.59
C LYS A 28 -12.71 11.50 2.90
N ALA A 29 -13.72 10.65 3.00
CA ALA A 29 -15.00 10.78 2.29
C ALA A 29 -14.81 11.11 0.79
N GLY A 30 -13.80 10.51 0.16
CA GLY A 30 -13.44 10.73 -1.25
C GLY A 30 -12.81 12.10 -1.58
N LYS A 31 -12.46 12.93 -0.59
CA LYS A 31 -11.92 14.28 -0.81
C LYS A 31 -10.44 14.42 -0.45
N GLY A 32 -9.72 15.18 -1.27
CA GLY A 32 -8.31 15.54 -1.09
C GLY A 32 -7.34 14.38 -1.38
N LEU A 33 -6.03 14.65 -1.26
CA LEU A 33 -4.99 13.69 -1.62
C LEU A 33 -4.79 12.60 -0.56
N THR A 34 -4.62 11.36 -1.02
CA THR A 34 -4.14 10.21 -0.23
C THR A 34 -3.05 9.52 -1.04
N ILE A 35 -1.88 9.32 -0.43
CA ILE A 35 -0.79 8.53 -1.02
C ILE A 35 -0.73 7.22 -0.24
N VAL A 36 -0.67 6.10 -0.96
CA VAL A 36 -0.50 4.77 -0.36
C VAL A 36 0.87 4.25 -0.77
N GLY A 37 1.65 3.78 0.19
CA GLY A 37 2.98 3.21 -0.06
C GLY A 37 3.17 1.93 0.74
N SER A 38 3.97 1.03 0.20
CA SER A 38 4.44 -0.20 0.85
C SER A 38 5.94 -0.36 0.63
N VAL A 39 6.59 -1.14 1.47
CA VAL A 39 8.01 -1.45 1.35
C VAL A 39 8.16 -2.93 1.02
N LEU A 40 8.83 -3.21 -0.09
CA LEU A 40 9.25 -4.56 -0.45
C LEU A 40 10.68 -4.79 0.00
N GLU A 41 10.86 -5.75 0.88
CA GLU A 41 12.20 -6.17 1.31
C GLU A 41 12.89 -6.98 0.22
N GLY A 42 14.14 -6.62 -0.10
CA GLY A 42 14.97 -7.34 -1.05
C GLY A 42 15.88 -6.44 -1.90
N THR A 43 16.48 -7.03 -2.92
CA THR A 43 17.37 -6.34 -3.86
C THR A 43 16.56 -5.77 -5.02
N TYR A 44 16.61 -4.44 -5.22
CA TYR A 44 15.81 -3.74 -6.23
C TYR A 44 15.89 -4.34 -7.64
N LEU A 45 17.09 -4.64 -8.14
CA LEU A 45 17.30 -5.14 -9.50
C LEU A 45 16.70 -6.54 -9.78
N THR A 46 16.37 -7.31 -8.74
CA THR A 46 15.81 -8.66 -8.88
C THR A 46 14.31 -8.72 -8.58
N ARG A 47 13.70 -7.59 -8.21
CA ARG A 47 12.34 -7.54 -7.64
C ARG A 47 11.32 -6.81 -8.50
N ASP A 48 11.61 -6.55 -9.79
CA ASP A 48 10.67 -5.87 -10.71
C ASP A 48 9.32 -6.60 -10.81
N SER A 49 9.32 -7.93 -10.90
CA SER A 49 8.10 -8.74 -10.95
C SER A 49 7.28 -8.64 -9.67
N ASP A 50 7.98 -8.64 -8.53
CA ASP A 50 7.36 -8.59 -7.20
C ASP A 50 6.78 -7.20 -6.93
N ALA A 51 7.48 -6.15 -7.37
CA ALA A 51 6.99 -4.77 -7.32
C ALA A 51 5.67 -4.60 -8.07
N LYS A 52 5.56 -5.14 -9.29
CA LYS A 52 4.31 -5.10 -10.07
C LYS A 52 3.18 -5.88 -9.38
N ARG A 53 3.50 -7.01 -8.76
CA ARG A 53 2.50 -7.83 -8.05
C ARG A 53 2.02 -7.15 -6.77
N ALA A 54 2.89 -6.45 -6.07
CA ALA A 54 2.60 -5.72 -4.83
C ALA A 54 1.76 -4.45 -5.02
N GLU A 55 1.70 -3.92 -6.24
CA GLU A 55 0.89 -2.75 -6.60
C GLU A 55 -0.60 -3.09 -6.83
N GLN A 56 -0.91 -4.37 -7.13
CA GLN A 56 -2.27 -4.86 -7.42
C GLN A 56 -3.10 -5.06 -6.15
#